data_AF-A0A7Z9RYS8-F1
#
_entry.id   AF-A0A7Z9RYS8-F1
#
_cell.length_a   1.000
_cell.length_b   1.000
_cell.length_c   1.000
_cell.angle_alpha   90.00
_cell.angle_beta   90.00
_cell.angle_gamma   90.00
#
_symmetry.space_group_name_H-M   'P 1'
#
loop_
_entity.id
_entity.type
_entity.pdbx_description
1 polymer ?
#
loop_
_entity_poly.entity_id
_entity_poly.type
_entity_poly.pdbx_seq_one_letter_code
_entity_poly.pdbx_strand_id
1 'polypeptide(L)'
;MESGAHVDTELPLDIGRIRLTSAELVRLLHIGIVLFTGIGWAFTSVQVLWVHLMLVPAMKLHWLTNGGICFLTSLEHRLRGHPDAGSEHQPGFIFQLVCMFTDNPPEEEKVLRWMEFGMWAGWLVTITKLFLF
;
A
#
# COMPACT_ATOMS: atom_id res chain seq x y z
N MET A 1 22.75 3.46 -45.14
CA MET A 1 21.34 3.03 -45.10
C MET A 1 21.31 1.59 -44.62
N GLU A 2 20.26 1.24 -43.88
CA GLU A 2 19.93 -0.08 -43.33
C GLU A 2 20.67 -0.49 -42.05
N SER A 3 20.02 -0.32 -40.90
CA SER A 3 19.10 -1.32 -40.36
C SER A 3 18.69 -0.89 -38.95
N GLY A 4 17.55 -0.22 -38.88
CA GLY A 4 16.84 -0.01 -37.62
C GLY A 4 16.31 -1.35 -37.12
N ALA A 5 16.74 -1.73 -35.93
CA ALA A 5 16.06 -2.72 -35.11
C ALA A 5 16.05 -2.17 -33.68
N HIS A 6 15.38 -1.03 -33.51
CA HIS A 6 14.75 -0.71 -32.25
C HIS A 6 13.71 -1.81 -32.06
N VAL A 7 14.03 -2.80 -31.23
CA VAL A 7 13.07 -3.80 -30.76
C VAL A 7 12.11 -3.04 -29.87
N ASP A 8 11.14 -2.40 -30.50
CA ASP A 8 9.95 -1.89 -29.87
C ASP A 8 9.28 -3.10 -29.25
N THR A 9 9.49 -3.24 -27.94
CA THR A 9 8.80 -4.24 -27.12
C THR A 9 7.37 -3.73 -26.99
N GLU A 10 6.59 -3.88 -28.05
CA GLU A 10 5.15 -3.77 -28.00
C GLU A 10 4.65 -4.89 -27.10
N LEU A 11 4.46 -4.61 -25.81
CA LEU A 11 3.65 -5.44 -24.92
C LEU A 11 2.18 -5.21 -25.30
N PRO A 12 1.53 -6.09 -26.09
CA PRO A 12 0.15 -5.90 -26.47
C PRO A 12 -0.67 -6.63 -25.42
N LEU A 13 -0.73 -6.09 -24.20
CA LEU A 13 -1.72 -6.57 -23.26
C LEU A 13 -2.97 -5.74 -23.51
N ASP A 14 -3.87 -6.29 -24.33
CA ASP A 14 -5.29 -5.98 -24.27
C ASP A 14 -5.78 -6.39 -22.87
N ILE A 15 -5.52 -5.52 -21.89
CA ILE A 15 -5.95 -5.73 -20.52
C ILE A 15 -7.45 -5.48 -20.53
N GLY A 16 -8.19 -6.58 -20.70
CA GLY A 16 -9.64 -6.55 -20.73
C GLY A 16 -10.20 -5.76 -19.55
N ARG A 17 -11.28 -5.01 -19.79
CA ARG A 17 -11.90 -4.07 -18.85
C ARG A 17 -12.07 -4.63 -17.43
N ILE A 18 -12.35 -5.92 -17.31
CA ILE A 18 -12.50 -6.64 -16.03
C ILE A 18 -11.22 -6.60 -15.20
N ARG A 19 -10.05 -6.82 -15.81
CA ARG A 19 -8.75 -6.78 -15.11
C ARG A 19 -8.42 -5.39 -14.60
N LEU A 20 -8.73 -4.35 -15.37
CA LEU A 20 -8.56 -2.96 -14.96
C LEU A 20 -9.48 -2.59 -13.80
N THR A 21 -10.76 -2.97 -13.87
CA THR A 21 -11.70 -2.76 -12.76
C THR A 21 -11.24 -3.48 -11.49
N SER A 22 -10.74 -4.71 -11.60
CA SER A 22 -10.18 -5.45 -10.47
C SER A 22 -8.92 -4.78 -9.91
N ALA A 23 -8.04 -4.25 -10.76
CA ALA A 23 -6.86 -3.52 -10.31
C ALA A 23 -7.25 -2.28 -9.49
N GLU A 24 -8.25 -1.53 -9.94
CA GLU A 24 -8.73 -0.35 -9.22
C GLU A 24 -9.41 -0.73 -7.90
N LEU A 25 -10.16 -1.83 -7.86
CA LEU A 25 -10.74 -2.34 -6.61
C LEU A 25 -9.66 -2.73 -5.59
N VAL A 26 -8.61 -3.42 -6.04
CA VAL A 26 -7.47 -3.80 -5.19
C VAL A 26 -6.78 -2.55 -4.66
N ARG A 27 -6.57 -1.55 -5.50
CA ARG A 27 -6.00 -0.26 -5.11
C ARG A 27 -6.86 0.45 -4.07
N LEU A 28 -8.17 0.54 -4.29
CA LEU A 28 -9.11 1.16 -3.34
C LEU A 28 -9.12 0.42 -1.99
N LEU A 29 -9.13 -0.91 -2.00
CA LEU A 29 -9.02 -1.71 -0.78
C LEU A 29 -7.71 -1.40 -0.04
N HIS A 30 -6.61 -1.30 -0.77
CA HIS A 30 -5.30 -1.01 -0.18
C HIS A 30 -5.26 0.39 0.46
N ILE A 31 -5.78 1.42 -0.23
CA ILE A 31 -5.95 2.77 0.34
C ILE A 31 -6.78 2.68 1.62
N GLY A 32 -7.89 1.95 1.60
CA GLY A 32 -8.76 1.75 2.75
C GLY A 32 -8.03 1.17 3.96
N ILE A 33 -7.21 0.13 3.76
CA ILE A 33 -6.43 -0.51 4.83
C ILE A 33 -5.38 0.48 5.39
N VAL A 34 -4.65 1.18 4.53
CA VAL A 34 -3.62 2.15 4.96
C VAL A 34 -4.23 3.32 5.72
N LEU A 35 -5.36 3.84 5.25
CA LEU A 35 -6.09 4.88 5.98
C LEU A 35 -6.56 4.33 7.32
N PHE A 36 -7.17 3.15 7.34
CA PHE A 36 -7.68 2.55 8.57
C PHE A 36 -6.57 2.29 9.60
N THR A 37 -5.39 1.83 9.20
CA THR A 37 -4.27 1.69 10.14
C THR A 37 -3.82 3.04 10.70
N GLY A 38 -3.90 4.12 9.92
CA GLY A 38 -3.57 5.48 10.34
C GLY A 38 -4.62 6.19 11.21
N ILE A 39 -5.92 5.96 11.00
CA ILE A 39 -7.01 6.69 11.70
C ILE A 39 -7.96 5.81 12.52
N GLY A 40 -7.83 4.48 12.47
CA GLY A 40 -8.75 3.56 13.14
C GLY A 40 -8.82 3.74 14.66
N TRP A 41 -7.73 4.23 15.27
CA TRP A 41 -7.66 4.60 16.68
C TRP A 41 -8.57 5.78 17.06
N ALA A 42 -8.99 6.61 16.11
CA ALA A 42 -9.83 7.77 16.38
C ALA A 42 -11.28 7.37 16.74
N PHE A 43 -11.73 6.20 16.27
CA PHE A 43 -13.06 5.68 16.56
C PHE A 43 -13.22 5.29 18.04
N THR A 44 -14.47 5.16 18.48
CA THR A 44 -14.85 4.73 19.84
C THR A 44 -15.60 3.39 19.86
N SER A 45 -15.99 2.88 18.69
CA SER A 45 -16.62 1.55 18.59
C SER A 45 -15.61 0.48 19.00
N VAL A 46 -15.99 -0.32 20.01
CA VAL A 46 -15.18 -1.43 20.53
C VAL A 46 -14.81 -2.41 19.41
N GLN A 47 -15.75 -2.72 18.53
CA GLN A 47 -15.51 -3.61 17.38
C GLN A 47 -14.44 -3.04 16.45
N VAL A 48 -14.50 -1.75 16.13
CA VAL A 48 -13.51 -1.08 15.29
C VAL A 48 -12.13 -1.09 15.94
N LEU A 49 -12.07 -0.82 17.24
CA LEU A 49 -10.82 -0.83 17.99
C LEU A 49 -10.19 -2.22 18.05
N TRP A 50 -10.97 -3.29 18.22
CA TRP A 50 -10.45 -4.67 18.15
C TRP A 50 -9.90 -5.01 16.76
N VAL A 51 -10.60 -4.61 15.70
CA VAL A 51 -10.12 -4.79 14.34
C VAL A 51 -8.81 -4.03 14.13
N HIS A 52 -8.72 -2.77 14.58
CA HIS A 52 -7.49 -1.97 14.49
C HIS A 52 -6.34 -2.58 15.29
N LEU A 53 -6.60 -3.04 16.51
CA LEU A 53 -5.64 -3.69 17.40
C LEU A 53 -4.96 -4.90 16.72
N MET A 54 -5.74 -5.72 16.00
CA MET A 54 -5.23 -6.91 15.31
C MET A 54 -4.64 -6.59 13.94
N LEU A 55 -5.23 -5.63 13.20
CA LEU A 55 -4.82 -5.33 11.84
C LEU A 55 -3.44 -4.67 11.77
N VAL A 56 -3.13 -3.73 12.67
CA VAL A 56 -1.82 -3.03 12.66
C VAL A 56 -0.63 -4.01 12.79
N PRO A 57 -0.55 -4.90 13.80
CA PRO A 57 0.55 -5.84 13.90
C PRO A 57 0.54 -6.87 12.76
N ALA A 58 -0.63 -7.30 12.28
CA ALA A 58 -0.73 -8.18 11.12
C ALA A 58 -0.15 -7.54 9.85
N MET A 59 -0.46 -6.26 9.61
CA MET A 59 0.09 -5.49 8.49
C MET A 59 1.62 -5.32 8.62
N LYS A 60 2.12 -5.03 9.83
CA LYS A 60 3.57 -4.94 10.03
C LYS A 60 4.26 -6.27 9.79
N LEU A 61 3.71 -7.37 10.30
CA LEU A 61 4.23 -8.71 10.07
C LEU A 61 4.25 -9.03 8.57
N HIS A 62 3.16 -8.74 7.88
CA HIS A 62 3.05 -8.90 6.43
C HIS A 62 4.17 -8.17 5.67
N TRP A 63 4.41 -6.89 5.99
CA TRP A 63 5.50 -6.13 5.38
C TRP A 63 6.88 -6.73 5.69
N LEU A 64 7.12 -7.16 6.93
CA LEU A 64 8.38 -7.81 7.30
C LEU A 64 8.61 -9.12 6.52
N THR A 65 7.56 -9.90 6.27
CA THR A 65 7.66 -11.15 5.51
C THR A 65 7.71 -10.96 3.99
N ASN A 66 7.32 -9.78 3.49
CA ASN A 66 7.15 -9.51 2.06
C ASN A 66 8.05 -8.37 1.55
N GLY A 67 9.26 -8.23 2.13
CA GLY A 67 10.28 -7.30 1.66
C GLY A 67 9.92 -5.82 1.78
N GLY A 68 9.04 -5.46 2.72
CA GLY A 68 8.52 -4.09 2.87
C GLY A 68 7.43 -3.71 1.86
N ILE A 69 7.05 -4.63 0.98
CA ILE A 69 6.04 -4.40 -0.06
C ILE A 69 4.69 -4.98 0.40
N CYS A 70 3.60 -4.25 0.18
CA CYS A 70 2.27 -4.81 0.41
C CYS A 70 1.86 -5.72 -0.76
N PHE A 71 1.46 -6.96 -0.47
CA PHE A 71 0.87 -7.88 -1.44
C PHE A 71 -0.21 -7.27 -2.35
N LEU A 72 -1.05 -6.35 -1.84
CA LEU A 72 -2.07 -5.69 -2.65
C LEU A 72 -1.47 -4.83 -3.77
N THR A 73 -0.33 -4.17 -3.52
CA THR A 73 0.41 -3.44 -4.57
C THR A 73 0.93 -4.40 -5.63
N SER A 74 1.54 -5.50 -5.22
CA SER A 74 2.03 -6.51 -6.17
C SER A 74 0.89 -7.12 -7.00
N LEU A 75 -0.26 -7.39 -6.36
CA LEU A 75 -1.47 -7.86 -7.04
C LEU A 75 -2.03 -6.83 -8.04
N GLU A 76 -2.08 -5.55 -7.67
CA GLU A 76 -2.46 -4.46 -8.56
C GLU A 76 -1.55 -4.42 -9.80
N HIS A 77 -0.23 -4.43 -9.60
CA HIS A 77 0.74 -4.45 -10.71
C HIS A 77 0.57 -5.68 -11.61
N ARG A 78 0.29 -6.86 -11.05
CA ARG A 78 -0.02 -8.07 -11.83
C ARG A 78 -1.29 -7.90 -12.65
N LEU A 79 -2.35 -7.33 -12.06
CA LEU A 79 -3.60 -7.09 -12.75
C LEU A 79 -3.44 -6.08 -13.90
N ARG A 80 -2.61 -5.04 -13.69
CA ARG A 80 -2.20 -4.05 -14.70
C ARG A 80 -1.13 -4.57 -15.69
N GLY A 81 -0.68 -5.82 -15.57
CA GLY A 81 0.28 -6.42 -16.51
C GLY A 81 1.68 -5.81 -16.45
N HIS A 82 2.08 -5.19 -15.33
CA HIS A 82 3.43 -4.68 -15.17
C HIS A 82 4.46 -5.82 -15.12
N PRO A 83 5.60 -5.71 -15.84
CA PRO A 83 6.63 -6.74 -15.84
C PRO A 83 7.28 -6.92 -14.46
N ASP A 84 7.34 -5.85 -13.66
CA ASP A 84 8.02 -5.83 -12.35
C ASP A 84 7.12 -6.24 -11.18
N ALA A 85 6.01 -6.93 -11.45
CA ALA A 85 4.99 -7.21 -10.46
C ALA A 85 5.44 -8.18 -9.34
N GLY A 86 5.72 -7.63 -8.15
CA GLY A 86 6.25 -8.37 -7.01
C GLY A 86 7.78 -8.39 -6.93
N SER A 87 8.47 -7.54 -7.69
CA SER A 87 9.92 -7.34 -7.57
C SER A 87 10.29 -6.41 -6.41
N GLU A 88 11.53 -6.50 -5.93
CA GLU A 88 12.07 -5.65 -4.84
C GLU A 88 12.22 -4.16 -5.25
N HIS A 89 12.13 -3.85 -6.55
CA HIS A 89 12.26 -2.49 -7.08
C HIS A 89 10.93 -1.72 -7.07
N GLN A 90 9.86 -2.29 -6.50
CA GLN A 90 8.57 -1.59 -6.41
C GLN A 90 8.62 -0.51 -5.32
N PRO A 91 8.32 0.76 -5.64
CA PRO A 91 8.27 1.81 -4.64
C PRO A 91 7.16 1.52 -3.63
N GLY A 92 7.40 1.85 -2.35
CA GLY A 92 6.45 1.62 -1.28
C GLY A 92 5.11 2.31 -1.57
N PHE A 93 4.00 1.63 -1.33
CA PHE A 93 2.67 2.16 -1.64
C PHE A 93 2.37 3.49 -0.92
N ILE A 94 2.83 3.62 0.32
CA ILE A 94 2.67 4.84 1.11
C ILE A 94 3.40 6.01 0.45
N PHE A 95 4.61 5.78 -0.06
CA PHE A 95 5.36 6.80 -0.77
C PHE A 95 4.65 7.21 -2.07
N GLN A 96 4.18 6.23 -2.87
CA GLN A 96 3.37 6.51 -4.06
C GLN A 96 2.12 7.34 -3.72
N LEU A 97 1.46 7.04 -2.60
CA LEU A 97 0.28 7.78 -2.14
C LEU A 97 0.65 9.22 -1.74
N VAL A 98 1.77 9.45 -1.06
CA VAL A 98 2.22 10.81 -0.70
C VAL A 98 2.60 11.63 -1.92
N CYS A 99 3.29 11.04 -2.90
CA CYS A 99 3.62 11.67 -4.17
C CYS A 99 2.38 12.10 -4.97
N MET A 100 1.24 11.42 -4.79
CA MET A 100 -0.02 11.83 -5.42
C MET A 100 -0.55 13.16 -4.89
N PHE A 101 -0.26 13.49 -3.62
CA PHE A 101 -0.78 14.70 -2.97
C PHE A 101 0.26 15.82 -2.85
N THR A 102 1.51 15.57 -3.24
CA THR A 102 2.63 16.51 -3.02
C THR A 102 3.53 16.57 -4.26
N ASP A 103 3.72 17.77 -4.81
CA ASP A 103 4.60 17.98 -5.97
C ASP A 103 6.10 17.82 -5.64
N ASN A 104 6.47 17.96 -4.36
CA ASN A 104 7.84 17.78 -3.86
C ASN A 104 7.86 16.80 -2.66
N PRO A 105 7.74 15.49 -2.92
CA PRO A 105 7.71 14.50 -1.86
C PRO A 105 9.07 14.44 -1.14
N PRO A 106 9.08 14.34 0.20
CA PRO A 106 10.31 14.09 0.93
C PRO A 106 10.82 12.67 0.66
N GLU A 107 12.07 12.40 1.05
CA GLU A 107 12.75 11.10 0.88
C GLU A 107 11.89 9.93 1.38
N GLU A 108 11.81 8.84 0.60
CA GLU A 108 10.92 7.69 0.85
C GLU A 108 11.09 7.12 2.26
N GLU A 109 12.33 6.93 2.70
CA GLU A 109 12.63 6.43 4.04
C GLU A 109 12.06 7.32 5.16
N LYS A 110 12.03 8.64 4.96
CA LYS A 110 11.46 9.58 5.93
C LYS A 110 9.95 9.41 5.97
N VAL A 111 9.29 9.39 4.81
CA VAL A 111 7.84 9.20 4.72
C VAL A 111 7.42 7.91 5.43
N LEU A 112 8.10 6.81 5.13
CA LEU A 112 7.80 5.51 5.72
C LEU A 112 8.00 5.52 7.24
N ARG A 113 9.10 6.11 7.73
CA ARG A 113 9.37 6.22 9.17
C ARG A 113 8.31 7.05 9.90
N TRP A 114 7.89 8.17 9.33
CA TRP A 114 6.86 9.03 9.91
C TRP A 114 5.50 8.33 9.97
N MET A 115 5.12 7.68 8.88
CA MET A 115 3.85 6.94 8.80
C MET A 115 3.86 5.73 9.75
N GLU A 116 4.98 5.01 9.84
CA GLU A 116 5.13 3.92 10.80
C GLU A 116 5.03 4.42 12.25
N PHE A 117 5.70 5.52 12.60
CA PHE A 117 5.60 6.12 13.92
C PHE A 117 4.15 6.52 14.25
N GLY A 118 3.46 7.19 13.32
CA GLY A 118 2.05 7.57 13.50
C GLY A 118 1.12 6.37 13.67
N MET A 119 1.34 5.30 12.90
CA MET A 119 0.60 4.04 13.02
C MET A 119 0.78 3.41 14.40
N TRP A 120 2.01 3.32 14.91
CA TRP A 120 2.29 2.77 16.24
C TRP A 120 1.73 3.64 17.37
N ALA A 121 1.84 4.97 17.24
CA ALA A 121 1.22 5.90 18.20
C ALA A 121 -0.31 5.69 18.25
N GLY A 122 -0.96 5.60 17.09
CA GLY A 122 -2.39 5.28 17.00
C GLY A 122 -2.73 3.93 17.62
N TRP A 123 -1.93 2.89 17.38
CA TRP A 123 -2.12 1.57 17.96
C TRP A 123 -2.04 1.57 19.50
N LEU A 124 -1.13 2.34 20.09
CA LEU A 124 -1.07 2.54 21.55
C LEU A 124 -2.33 3.24 22.09
N VAL A 125 -2.87 4.22 21.35
CA VAL A 125 -4.15 4.85 21.71
C VAL A 125 -5.29 3.83 21.67
N THR A 126 -5.31 2.94 20.68
CA THR A 126 -6.29 1.83 20.61
C THR A 126 -6.21 0.92 21.84
N ILE A 127 -5.01 0.53 22.28
CA ILE A 127 -4.82 -0.25 23.51
C ILE A 127 -5.37 0.51 24.72
N THR A 128 -5.01 1.78 24.84
CA THR A 128 -5.47 2.65 25.94
C THR A 128 -7.01 2.69 25.97
N LYS A 129 -7.65 2.90 24.82
CA LYS A 129 -9.12 2.95 24.70
C LYS A 129 -9.82 1.62 24.98
N LEU A 130 -9.20 0.48 24.69
CA LEU A 130 -9.83 -0.83 24.89
C LEU A 130 -9.69 -1.36 26.33
N PHE A 131 -8.59 -1.01 27.01
CA PHE A 131 -8.23 -1.63 28.29
C PHE A 131 -8.27 -0.66 29.48
N LEU A 132 -8.26 0.66 29.25
CA LEU A 132 -8.26 1.67 30.32
C LEU A 132 -9.53 2.54 30.35
N PHE A 133 -10.38 2.46 29.33
CA PHE A 133 -11.66 3.16 29.21
C PHE A 133 -12.76 2.17 28.82
#